data_AF-E0NK41-F1
#
_entry.id   AF-E0NK41-F1
#
_cell.length_a   1.000
_cell.length_b   1.000
_cell.length_c   1.000
_cell.angle_alpha   90.00
_cell.angle_beta   90.00
_cell.angle_gamma   90.00
#
_symmetry.space_group_name_H-M   'P 1'
#
loop_
_entity.id
_entity.type
_entity.pdbx_description
1 polymer ?
#
loop_
_entity_poly.entity_id
_entity_poly.type
_entity_poly.pdbx_seq_one_letter_code
_entity_poly.pdbx_strand_id
1 'polypeptide(L)'
;MAKEYYLYVRGQKVKVSEDIYKVYWREKEHEKYLEQVDRKNHLLFFSSLDHDGNFVDNITDESVDVEKIVETQMMIEAVRNAISKLND
;
A
#
# COMPACT_ATOMS: atom_id res chain seq x y z
N MET A 1 28.90 38.76 -7.94
CA MET A 1 29.40 37.40 -7.61
C MET A 1 28.40 36.39 -8.16
N ALA A 2 28.84 35.39 -8.90
CA ALA A 2 27.93 34.33 -9.38
C ALA A 2 27.53 33.45 -8.19
N LYS A 3 26.23 33.25 -7.97
CA LYS A 3 25.73 32.31 -6.95
C LYS A 3 26.00 30.90 -7.44
N GLU A 4 26.57 30.08 -6.56
CA GLU A 4 26.80 28.67 -6.83
C GLU A 4 25.71 27.82 -6.20
N TYR A 5 25.17 26.87 -6.94
CA TYR A 5 24.07 26.01 -6.50
C TYR A 5 24.56 24.58 -6.33
N TYR A 6 24.02 23.88 -5.32
CA TYR A 6 24.44 22.54 -4.95
C TYR A 6 23.25 21.67 -4.58
N LEU A 7 23.31 20.39 -4.94
CA LEU A 7 22.36 19.35 -4.51
C LEU A 7 23.12 18.20 -3.84
N TYR A 8 22.46 17.53 -2.89
CA TYR A 8 23.02 16.36 -2.23
C TYR A 8 22.44 15.09 -2.84
N VAL A 9 23.31 14.25 -3.41
CA VAL A 9 22.93 12.96 -3.99
C VAL A 9 23.69 11.87 -3.25
N ARG A 10 22.96 10.98 -2.57
CA ARG A 10 23.56 9.90 -1.74
C ARG A 10 24.61 10.42 -0.73
N GLY A 11 24.34 11.58 -0.13
CA GLY A 11 25.25 12.24 0.83
C GLY A 11 26.40 13.03 0.20
N GLN A 12 26.61 12.97 -1.11
CA GLN A 12 27.64 13.75 -1.80
C GLN A 12 27.10 15.09 -2.30
N LYS A 13 27.89 16.16 -2.10
CA LYS A 13 27.56 17.52 -2.55
C LYS A 13 27.97 17.70 -4.01
N VAL A 14 26.98 17.85 -4.90
CA VAL A 14 27.17 18.02 -6.35
C VAL A 14 26.83 19.45 -6.74
N LYS A 15 27.73 20.11 -7.48
CA LYS A 15 27.49 21.46 -8.03
C LYS A 15 26.57 21.36 -9.24
N VAL A 16 25.56 22.23 -9.32
CA VAL A 16 24.55 22.23 -10.38
C VAL A 16 24.31 23.64 -10.92
N SER A 17 23.67 23.71 -12.10
CA SER A 17 23.16 24.99 -12.61
C SER A 17 21.96 25.48 -11.80
N GLU A 18 21.69 26.78 -11.88
CA GLU A 18 20.54 27.40 -11.22
C GLU A 18 19.21 26.78 -11.69
N ASP A 19 19.08 26.47 -12.98
CA ASP A 19 17.87 25.89 -13.55
C ASP A 19 17.59 24.49 -12.97
N ILE A 20 18.62 23.65 -12.87
CA ILE A 20 18.50 22.31 -12.26
C ILE A 20 18.12 22.43 -10.79
N TYR A 21 18.75 23.37 -10.07
CA TYR A 21 18.44 23.61 -8.67
C TYR A 21 16.96 24.02 -8.46
N LYS A 22 16.46 24.94 -9.30
CA LYS A 22 15.06 25.40 -9.24
C LYS A 22 14.07 24.30 -9.56
N VAL A 23 14.34 23.48 -10.59
CA VAL A 23 13.47 22.36 -10.96
C VAL A 23 13.44 21.32 -9.85
N TYR A 24 14.60 20.91 -9.33
CA TYR A 24 14.67 19.94 -8.23
C TYR A 24 13.82 20.36 -7.02
N TRP A 25 13.97 21.62 -6.58
CA TRP A 25 13.21 22.11 -5.43
C TRP A 25 11.72 22.30 -5.72
N ARG A 26 11.34 22.64 -6.95
CA ARG A 26 9.94 22.70 -7.36
C ARG A 26 9.27 21.33 -7.25
N GLU A 27 9.91 20.29 -7.80
CA GLU A 27 9.39 18.92 -7.72
C GLU A 27 9.31 18.44 -6.26
N LYS A 28 10.35 18.73 -5.47
CA LYS A 28 10.39 18.35 -4.05
C LYS A 28 9.30 19.03 -3.22
N GLU A 29 9.00 20.30 -3.47
CA GLU A 29 7.90 20.99 -2.79
C GLU A 29 6.53 20.53 -3.30
N HIS A 30 6.41 20.16 -4.58
CA HIS A 30 5.19 19.58 -5.13
C HIS A 30 4.85 18.23 -4.49
N GLU A 31 5.85 17.35 -4.33
CA GLU A 31 5.68 16.05 -3.67
C GLU A 31 5.21 16.21 -2.21
N LYS A 32 5.82 17.14 -1.45
CA LYS A 32 5.35 17.47 -0.08
C LYS A 32 3.92 17.99 -0.05
N TYR A 33 3.53 18.79 -1.03
CA TYR A 33 2.16 19.30 -1.13
C TYR A 33 1.17 18.15 -1.35
N LEU A 34 1.47 17.23 -2.26
CA LEU A 34 0.64 16.04 -2.50
C LEU A 34 0.51 15.21 -1.21
N GLU A 35 1.61 14.98 -0.50
CA GLU A 35 1.58 14.27 0.79
C GLU A 35 0.66 14.97 1.81
N GLN A 36 0.71 16.30 1.89
CA GLN A 36 -0.19 17.07 2.78
C GLN A 36 -1.65 16.96 2.36
N VAL A 37 -1.94 17.01 1.05
CA VAL A 37 -3.30 16.85 0.51
C VAL A 37 -3.85 15.46 0.82
N ASP A 38 -3.04 14.42 0.64
CA ASP A 38 -3.44 13.04 0.93
C ASP A 38 -3.71 12.83 2.43
N ARG A 39 -2.83 13.35 3.29
CA ARG A 39 -3.03 13.31 4.75
C ARG A 39 -4.29 14.07 5.19
N LYS A 40 -4.59 15.21 4.56
CA LYS A 40 -5.80 15.99 4.84
C LYS A 40 -7.08 15.26 4.39
N ASN A 41 -7.01 14.53 3.28
CA ASN A 41 -8.15 13.79 2.74
C ASN A 41 -8.30 12.39 3.34
N HIS A 42 -7.51 12.04 4.36
CA HIS A 42 -7.53 10.73 5.01
C HIS A 42 -7.35 9.56 4.03
N LEU A 43 -6.64 9.77 2.92
CA LEU A 43 -6.29 8.70 2.01
C LEU A 43 -5.22 7.83 2.69
N LEU A 44 -5.58 6.59 3.02
CA LEU A 44 -4.64 5.61 3.53
C LEU A 44 -3.66 5.25 2.40
N PHE A 45 -2.38 5.57 2.57
CA PHE A 45 -1.37 5.03 1.66
C PHE A 45 -1.23 3.54 1.93
N PHE A 46 -1.31 2.71 0.88
CA PHE A 46 -1.07 1.27 1.02
C PHE A 46 0.31 0.95 1.62
N SER A 47 1.32 1.78 1.33
CA SER A 47 2.65 1.67 1.93
C SER A 47 2.67 1.92 3.44
N SER A 48 1.68 2.63 3.98
CA SER A 48 1.53 2.79 5.43
C SER A 48 1.01 1.53 6.12
N LEU A 49 0.52 0.53 5.37
CA LEU A 49 0.06 -0.75 5.90
C LEU A 49 1.12 -1.85 5.74
N ASP A 50 2.29 -1.53 5.17
CA ASP A 50 3.41 -2.45 5.00
C ASP A 50 4.48 -2.16 6.07
N HIS A 51 4.22 -2.65 7.29
CA HIS A 51 5.06 -2.38 8.46
C HIS A 51 6.20 -3.40 8.66
N ASP A 52 6.05 -4.59 8.11
CA ASP A 52 6.89 -5.76 8.36
C ASP A 52 7.25 -6.55 7.10
N GLY A 53 6.90 -6.02 5.92
CA GLY A 53 7.08 -6.70 4.64
C GLY A 53 5.96 -7.70 4.32
N ASN A 54 4.90 -7.75 5.13
CA ASN A 54 3.77 -8.66 4.95
C ASN A 54 2.44 -7.89 4.82
N PHE A 55 2.21 -7.35 3.63
CA PHE A 55 1.07 -6.50 3.31
C PHE A 55 -0.30 -7.19 3.37
N VAL A 56 -0.38 -8.48 3.03
CA VAL A 56 -1.66 -9.20 2.90
C VAL A 56 -2.32 -9.38 4.26
N ASP A 57 -1.53 -9.76 5.26
CA ASP A 57 -2.04 -10.01 6.61
C ASP A 57 -2.51 -8.72 7.28
N ASN A 58 -1.88 -7.58 6.98
CA ASN A 58 -2.25 -6.27 7.54
C ASN A 58 -3.59 -5.71 7.03
N ILE A 59 -4.17 -6.25 5.96
CA ILE A 59 -5.46 -5.84 5.38
C ILE A 59 -6.53 -6.94 5.55
N THR A 60 -6.16 -8.09 6.11
CA THR A 60 -7.07 -9.24 6.19
C THR A 60 -8.28 -8.90 7.08
N ASP A 61 -9.48 -9.15 6.56
CA ASP A 61 -10.72 -8.97 7.30
C ASP A 61 -10.96 -10.19 8.20
N GLU A 62 -10.57 -10.06 9.46
CA GLU A 62 -10.73 -11.11 10.48
C GLU A 62 -12.21 -11.33 10.90
N SER A 63 -13.14 -10.47 10.45
CA SER A 63 -14.56 -10.62 10.78
C SER A 63 -15.25 -11.75 10.00
N VAL A 64 -14.66 -12.19 8.88
CA VAL A 64 -15.20 -13.24 8.02
C VAL A 64 -14.21 -14.39 7.86
N ASP A 65 -14.54 -15.52 8.47
CA ASP A 65 -13.77 -16.77 8.33
C ASP A 65 -14.24 -17.54 7.08
N VAL A 66 -13.59 -17.26 5.94
CA VAL A 66 -13.90 -17.88 4.66
C VAL A 66 -13.60 -19.39 4.67
N GLU A 67 -12.53 -19.81 5.36
CA GLU A 67 -12.13 -21.21 5.45
C GLU A 67 -13.23 -22.05 6.11
N LYS A 68 -13.73 -21.58 7.26
CA LYS A 68 -14.83 -22.24 7.98
C LYS A 68 -16.14 -22.25 7.18
N ILE A 69 -16.43 -21.20 6.42
CA ILE A 69 -17.62 -21.15 5.55
C ILE A 69 -17.54 -22.26 4.50
N VAL A 70 -16.39 -22.38 3.83
CA VAL A 70 -16.17 -23.39 2.78
C VAL A 70 -16.21 -24.79 3.37
N GLU A 71 -15.53 -25.03 4.49
CA GLU A 71 -15.56 -26.32 5.20
C GLU A 71 -16.99 -26.74 5.55
N THR A 72 -17.77 -25.81 6.10
CA THR A 72 -19.17 -26.04 6.46
C THR A 72 -20.02 -26.37 5.23
N GLN A 73 -19.82 -25.67 4.11
CA GLN A 73 -20.50 -25.98 2.85
C GLN A 73 -20.17 -27.38 2.34
N MET A 74 -18.89 -27.77 2.37
CA MET A 74 -18.46 -29.11 1.95
C MET A 74 -19.11 -30.21 2.82
N MET A 75 -19.19 -30.00 4.15
CA MET A 75 -19.87 -30.94 5.04
C MET A 75 -21.37 -31.05 4.74
N ILE A 76 -22.05 -29.92 4.51
CA ILE A 76 -23.48 -29.91 4.14
C ILE A 76 -23.71 -30.67 2.83
N GLU A 77 -22.83 -30.49 1.84
CA GLU A 77 -22.92 -31.20 0.56
C GLU A 77 -22.73 -32.71 0.74
N ALA A 78 -21.75 -33.12 1.54
CA ALA A 78 -21.54 -34.53 1.87
C ALA A 78 -22.77 -35.16 2.54
N VAL A 79 -23.39 -34.45 3.49
CA VAL A 79 -24.63 -34.90 4.15
C VAL A 79 -25.79 -34.99 3.16
N ARG A 80 -25.98 -33.99 2.29
CA ARG A 80 -27.03 -34.01 1.26
C ARG A 80 -26.86 -35.19 0.31
N ASN A 81 -25.62 -35.47 -0.10
CA ASN A 81 -25.27 -36.62 -0.94
C ASN A 81 -25.47 -37.97 -0.24
N ALA A 82 -25.36 -38.03 1.09
CA ALA A 82 -25.67 -39.23 1.86
C ALA A 82 -27.19 -39.44 1.97
N ILE A 83 -27.95 -38.37 2.26
CA ILE A 83 -29.42 -38.41 2.37
C ILE A 83 -30.05 -38.78 1.04
N SER A 84 -29.55 -38.27 -0.10
CA SER A 84 -30.11 -38.60 -1.41
C SER A 84 -30.06 -40.10 -1.71
N LYS A 85 -29.01 -40.79 -1.26
CA LYS A 85 -28.85 -42.25 -1.40
C LYS A 85 -29.76 -43.09 -0.49
N LEU A 86 -30.42 -42.46 0.49
CA LEU A 86 -31.40 -43.12 1.36
C LEU A 86 -32.82 -43.04 0.79
N ASN A 87 -33.04 -42.22 -0.23
CA ASN A 87 -34.32 -42.09 -0.91
C ASN A 87 -34.44 -43.01 -2.16
N ASP A 88 -33.41 -43.82 -2.42
CA ASP A 88 -33.42 -44.94 -3.37
C ASP A 88 -33.82 -46.25 -2.65
#